data_AF-A0A935T7W8-F1
#
_entry.id   AF-A0A935T7W8-F1
#
_cell.length_a   1.000
_cell.length_b   1.000
_cell.length_c   1.000
_cell.angle_alpha   90.00
_cell.angle_beta   90.00
_cell.angle_gamma   90.00
#
_symmetry.space_group_name_H-M   'P 1'
#
loop_
_entity.id
_entity.type
_entity.pdbx_description
1 polymer ?
#
loop_
_entity_poly.entity_id
_entity_poly.type
_entity_poly.pdbx_seq_one_letter_code
_entity_poly.pdbx_strand_id
1 'polypeptide(L)' 'MRHVGHREERPISFSASAALLAEGARFNDEIHRLPTGNATFIPKGIFRFKTHADANRHQLDCLVEGMAQVALARR' A
#
# COMPACT_ATOMS: atom_id res chain seq x y z
N MET A 1 -6.44 -9.04 22.13
CA MET A 1 -6.28 -8.20 20.94
C MET A 1 -7.43 -8.50 19.99
N ARG A 2 -8.13 -7.47 19.48
CA ARG A 2 -9.22 -7.67 18.51
C ARG A 2 -8.60 -7.83 17.12
N HIS A 3 -8.70 -9.01 16.52
CA HIS A 3 -8.35 -9.18 15.11
C HIS A 3 -9.42 -8.48 14.27
N VAL A 4 -9.00 -7.48 13.50
CA VAL A 4 -9.87 -6.78 12.54
C VAL A 4 -9.52 -7.32 11.15
N GLY A 5 -10.47 -8.03 10.55
CA GLY A 5 -10.29 -8.71 9.27
C GLY A 5 -9.61 -10.08 9.38
N HIS A 6 -9.92 -10.95 8.43
CA HIS A 6 -9.24 -12.22 8.22
C HIS A 6 -8.80 -12.27 6.75
N ARG A 7 -7.49 -12.34 6.51
CA ARG A 7 -6.97 -12.55 5.15
C ARG A 7 -6.93 -14.05 4.91
N GLU A 8 -7.71 -14.51 3.96
CA GLU A 8 -7.57 -15.87 3.44
C GLU A 8 -6.34 -15.91 2.52
N GLU A 9 -5.28 -16.60 2.95
CA GLU A 9 -4.16 -16.89 2.07
C GLU A 9 -4.60 -17.89 1.00
N ARG A 10 -4.36 -17.55 -0.26
CA ARG A 10 -4.73 -18.40 -1.39
C ARG A 10 -3.51 -19.15 -1.91
N PRO A 11 -3.67 -20.45 -2.27
CA PRO A 11 -2.60 -21.20 -2.88
C PRO A 11 -2.22 -20.58 -4.24
N ILE A 12 -0.92 -20.62 -4.56
CA ILE A 12 -0.42 -20.20 -5.87
C ILE A 12 -0.99 -21.17 -6.92
N SER A 13 -1.69 -20.63 -7.92
CA SER A 13 -2.25 -21.40 -9.04
C SER A 13 -1.44 -21.16 -10.31
N PHE A 14 -1.30 -22.19 -11.13
CA PHE A 14 -0.69 -22.08 -12.46
C PHE A 14 -1.63 -21.43 -13.49
N SER A 15 -2.95 -21.55 -13.27
CA SER A 15 -3.97 -21.04 -14.19
C SER A 15 -4.54 -19.72 -13.70
N ALA A 16 -4.71 -18.78 -14.63
CA ALA A 16 -5.42 -17.53 -14.38
C ALA A 16 -6.90 -17.78 -14.07
N SER A 17 -7.50 -16.94 -13.22
CA SER A 17 -8.92 -17.03 -12.87
C SER A 17 -9.57 -15.64 -12.93
N ALA A 18 -10.63 -15.53 -13.74
CA ALA A 18 -11.40 -14.30 -13.85
C ALA A 18 -12.09 -13.93 -12.53
N ALA A 19 -12.56 -14.91 -11.76
CA ALA A 19 -13.17 -14.68 -10.46
C ALA A 19 -12.16 -14.06 -9.46
N LEU A 20 -10.93 -14.57 -9.45
CA LEU A 20 -9.85 -14.04 -8.61
C LEU A 20 -9.46 -12.61 -9.02
N LEU A 21 -9.41 -12.34 -10.33
CA LEU A 21 -9.14 -11.01 -10.84
C LEU A 21 -10.22 -10.01 -10.41
N ALA A 22 -11.50 -10.36 -10.56
CA ALA A 22 -12.62 -9.50 -10.19
C ALA A 22 -12.67 -9.23 -8.67
N GLU A 23 -12.27 -10.20 -7.86
CA GLU A 23 -12.14 -9.99 -6.41
C GLU A 23 -10.96 -9.06 -6.07
N GLY A 24 -9.79 -9.28 -6.68
CA GLY A 24 -8.63 -8.42 -6.48
C GLY A 24 -8.89 -6.97 -6.90
N ALA A 25 -9.61 -6.77 -8.01
CA ALA A 25 -10.03 -5.45 -8.47
C ALA A 25 -10.95 -4.76 -7.46
N ARG A 26 -11.98 -5.45 -6.95
CA ARG A 26 -12.89 -4.90 -5.93
C ARG A 26 -12.15 -4.55 -4.64
N PHE A 27 -11.26 -5.42 -4.18
CA PHE A 27 -10.42 -5.15 -3.01
C PHE A 27 -9.57 -3.89 -3.23
N ASN A 28 -8.92 -3.78 -4.39
CA ASN A 28 -8.13 -2.61 -4.74
C ASN A 28 -8.98 -1.33 -4.73
N ASP A 29 -10.21 -1.36 -5.26
CA ASP A 29 -11.12 -0.22 -5.24
C ASP A 29 -11.50 0.20 -3.81
N GLU A 30 -11.77 -0.76 -2.92
CA GLU A 30 -12.07 -0.45 -1.50
C GLU A 30 -10.86 0.16 -0.79
N ILE A 31 -9.64 -0.32 -1.08
CA ILE A 31 -8.41 0.27 -0.50
C ILE A 31 -8.25 1.73 -0.95
N HIS A 32 -8.55 2.05 -2.21
CA HIS A 32 -8.49 3.42 -2.72
C HIS A 32 -9.52 4.35 -2.04
N ARG A 33 -10.60 3.82 -1.45
CA ARG A 33 -11.59 4.59 -0.67
C ARG A 33 -11.13 4.94 0.75
N LEU A 34 -10.03 4.36 1.24
CA LEU A 34 -9.49 4.73 2.55
C LEU A 34 -9.04 6.21 2.55
N PRO A 35 -8.97 6.87 3.72
CA PRO A 35 -8.63 8.30 3.79
C PRO A 35 -7.31 8.72 3.12
N THR A 36 -6.39 7.78 2.93
CA THR A 36 -5.12 7.99 2.20
C THR A 36 -4.97 7.04 1.01
N GLY A 37 -6.05 6.36 0.59
CA GLY A 37 -6.04 5.32 -0.44
C GLY A 37 -5.64 5.82 -1.83
N ASN A 38 -5.86 7.11 -2.11
CA ASN A 38 -5.46 7.76 -3.36
C ASN A 38 -4.09 8.46 -3.27
N ALA A 39 -3.37 8.33 -2.15
CA ALA A 39 -2.08 8.99 -1.95
C ALA A 39 -0.92 8.00 -2.12
N THR A 40 0.10 8.43 -2.87
CA THR A 40 1.41 7.76 -2.90
C THR A 40 2.43 8.68 -2.26
N PHE A 41 2.98 8.30 -1.12
CA PHE A 41 3.93 9.16 -0.41
C PHE A 41 5.35 9.11 -1.00
N ILE A 42 5.69 8.04 -1.71
CA ILE A 42 6.95 7.96 -2.45
C ILE A 42 6.76 8.72 -3.78
N PRO A 43 7.56 9.77 -4.05
CA PRO A 43 7.44 10.52 -5.29
C PRO A 43 7.87 9.68 -6.49
N LYS A 44 7.25 9.92 -7.64
CA LYS A 44 7.65 9.27 -8.90
C LYS A 44 9.08 9.71 -9.26
N GLY A 45 9.96 8.74 -9.49
CA GLY A 45 11.35 9.01 -9.83
C GLY A 45 12.18 7.74 -9.95
N ILE A 46 13.46 7.92 -10.31
CA ILE A 46 14.44 6.83 -10.32
C ILE A 46 15.29 6.95 -9.06
N PHE A 47 15.25 5.91 -8.23
CA PHE A 47 16.04 5.82 -7.01
C PHE A 47 17.10 4.73 -7.15
N ARG A 48 18.33 5.03 -6.71
CA ARG A 48 19.45 4.08 -6.71
C ARG A 48 20.05 4.06 -5.31
N PHE A 49 19.83 2.95 -4.60
CA PHE A 49 20.33 2.75 -3.25
C PHE A 49 21.47 1.74 -3.25
N LYS A 50 22.46 1.93 -2.39
CA LYS A 50 23.57 0.99 -2.23
C LYS A 50 23.16 -0.22 -1.39
N THR A 51 22.21 -0.03 -0.47
CA THR A 51 21.72 -1.07 0.42
C THR A 51 20.20 -1.06 0.50
N HIS A 52 19.62 -2.20 0.89
CA HIS A 52 18.19 -2.28 1.22
C HIS A 52 17.83 -1.43 2.44
N ALA A 53 18.76 -1.23 3.38
CA ALA A 53 18.54 -0.39 4.54
C ALA A 53 18.31 1.08 4.13
N ASP A 54 19.06 1.58 3.16
CA ASP A 54 18.88 2.93 2.61
C ASP A 54 17.53 3.08 1.89
N ALA A 55 17.13 2.05 1.12
CA ALA A 55 15.82 2.03 0.45
C ALA A 55 14.67 2.04 1.47
N ASN A 56 14.78 1.23 2.52
CA ASN A 56 13.78 1.17 3.60
C ASN A 56 13.71 2.48 4.38
N ARG A 57 14.85 3.13 4.63
CA ARG A 57 14.91 4.44 5.27
C ARG A 57 14.18 5.48 4.43
N HIS A 58 14.50 5.57 3.14
CA HIS A 58 13.82 6.49 2.23
C HIS A 58 12.31 6.27 2.18
N GLN A 59 11.86 5.02 2.07
CA GLN A 59 10.44 4.69 2.10
C GLN A 59 9.77 5.15 3.42
N LEU A 60 10.43 4.94 4.55
CA LEU A 60 9.91 5.35 5.86
C LEU A 60 9.83 6.88 5.97
N ASP A 61 10.87 7.59 5.55
CA ASP A 61 10.93 9.05 5.60
C ASP A 61 9.79 9.66 4.77
N CYS A 62 9.59 9.20 3.53
CA CYS A 62 8.46 9.61 2.69
C CYS A 62 7.10 9.34 3.34
N LEU A 63 6.92 8.15 3.95
CA LEU A 63 5.68 7.80 4.64
C LEU A 63 5.41 8.73 5.83
N VAL A 64 6.42 9.00 6.65
CA VAL A 64 6.30 9.87 7.83
C VAL A 64 5.93 11.29 7.43
N GLU A 65 6.63 11.85 6.43
CA GLU A 65 6.33 13.18 5.89
C GLU A 65 4.90 13.26 5.36
N GLY A 66 4.49 12.28 4.53
CA GLY A 66 3.15 12.23 3.97
C GLY A 66 2.05 12.15 5.03
N MET A 67 2.23 11.32 6.05
CA MET A 67 1.28 11.18 7.15
C MET A 67 1.22 12.45 8.01
N ALA A 68 2.34 13.14 8.22
CA ALA A 68 2.36 14.42 8.92
C ALA A 68 1.52 15.47 8.17
N GLN A 69 1.65 15.55 6.84
CA GLN A 69 0.84 16.45 6.02
C GLN A 69 -0.66 16.11 6.09
N VAL A 70 -1.01 14.82 6.01
CA VAL A 70 -2.41 14.38 6.16
C VAL A 70 -2.97 14.76 7.53
N ALA A 71 -2.19 14.63 8.60
CA ALA A 71 -2.61 15.01 9.94
C ALA A 71 -2.81 16.53 10.08
N LEU A 72 -1.95 17.34 9.46
CA LEU A 72 -2.08 18.80 9.44
C LEU A 72 -3.31 19.26 8.66
N ALA A 73 -3.59 18.67 7.49
CA ALA A 73 -4.73 19.02 6.66
C ALA A 73 -6.10 18.65 7.27
N ARG A 74 -6.11 17.85 8.34
CA ARG A 74 -7.32 17.47 9.10
C ARG A 74 -7.59 18.37 10.30
N ARG A 75 -6.68 19.28 10.65
CA ARG A 75 -6.88 20.31 11.68
C ARG A 75 -7.61 21.51 11.09
#